data_AF-A0ABD6AUW4-F1
#
_entry.id   AF-A0ABD6AUW4-F1
#
_cell.length_a   1.000
_cell.length_b   1.000
_cell.length_c   1.000
_cell.angle_alpha   90.00
_cell.angle_beta   90.00
_cell.angle_gamma   90.00
#
_symmetry.space_group_name_H-M   'P 1'
#
loop_
_entity.id
_entity.type
_entity.pdbx_description
1 polymer ?
#
loop_
_entity_poly.entity_id
_entity_poly.type
_entity_poly.pdbx_seq_one_letter_code
_entity_poly.pdbx_strand_id
1 'polypeptide(L)' 'MERLVWGLAVTYLLVTVGLLYALASGSNELFLALTYVLNLSMVPLAYLVYRRQLRLT' A
#
# COMPACT_ATOMS: atom_id res chain seq x y z
N MET A 1 16.72 4.53 -0.76
CA MET A 1 15.56 4.79 -1.64
C MET A 1 15.04 3.48 -2.20
N GLU A 2 15.87 2.69 -2.87
CA GLU A 2 15.46 1.41 -3.47
C GLU A 2 14.88 0.39 -2.49
N ARG A 3 15.52 0.15 -1.34
CA ARG A 3 14.98 -0.72 -0.26
C ARG A 3 13.61 -0.28 0.28
N LEU A 4 13.37 1.03 0.37
CA LEU A 4 12.10 1.59 0.86
C LEU A 4 10.99 1.38 -0.16
N VAL A 5 11.29 1.58 -1.45
CA VAL A 5 10.36 1.32 -2.55
C VAL A 5 10.06 -0.17 -2.68
N TRP A 6 11.07 -1.02 -2.52
CA TRP A 6 10.89 -2.49 -2.51
C TRP A 6 10.02 -2.95 -1.32
N GLY A 7 10.26 -2.39 -0.13
CA GLY A 7 9.44 -2.68 1.05
C GLY A 7 7.97 -2.29 0.83
N LEU A 8 7.72 -1.10 0.28
CA LEU A 8 6.36 -0.67 -0.09
C LEU A 8 5.74 -1.59 -1.15
N ALA A 9 6.48 -1.96 -2.20
CA ALA A 9 5.98 -2.84 -3.25
C ALA A 9 5.52 -4.20 -2.70
N VAL A 10 6.31 -4.80 -1.80
CA VAL A 10 5.95 -6.06 -1.13
C VAL A 10 4.70 -5.89 -0.27
N THR A 11 4.60 -4.80 0.49
CA THR A 11 3.40 -4.50 1.30
C THR A 11 2.16 -4.35 0.44
N TYR A 12 2.23 -3.61 -0.67
CA TYR A 12 1.10 -3.48 -1.60
C TYR A 12 0.66 -4.84 -2.15
N LEU A 13 1.62 -5.68 -2.55
CA LEU A 13 1.33 -7.00 -3.10
C LEU A 13 0.63 -7.89 -2.07
N LEU A 14 1.11 -7.90 -0.82
CA LEU A 14 0.46 -8.62 0.29
C LEU A 14 -0.96 -8.10 0.58
N VAL A 15 -1.15 -6.78 0.60
CA VAL A 15 -2.47 -6.18 0.84
C VAL A 15 -3.43 -6.51 -0.30
N THR A 16 -2.99 -6.48 -1.56
CA THR A 16 -3.81 -6.87 -2.71
C THR A 16 -4.24 -8.33 -2.64
N VAL A 17 -3.32 -9.25 -2.31
CA VAL A 17 -3.66 -10.67 -2.12
C VAL A 17 -4.64 -10.84 -0.97
N GLY A 18 -4.44 -10.12 0.13
CA GLY A 18 -5.37 -10.11 1.26
C GLY A 18 -6.76 -9.61 0.87
N LEU A 19 -6.86 -8.56 0.06
CA LEU A 19 -8.14 -8.00 -0.39
C LEU A 19 -8.90 -8.99 -1.28
N LEU A 20 -8.19 -9.67 -2.18
CA LEU A 20 -8.77 -10.74 -2.99
C LEU A 20 -9.27 -11.91 -2.14
N TYR A 21 -8.51 -12.29 -1.11
CA TYR A 21 -8.95 -13.31 -0.15
C TYR A 21 -10.16 -12.86 0.65
N ALA A 22 -10.15 -11.63 1.17
CA ALA A 22 -11.27 -11.06 1.92
C ALA A 22 -12.55 -11.05 1.06
N LEU A 23 -12.43 -10.64 -0.21
CA LEU A 23 -13.52 -10.66 -1.18
C LEU A 23 -14.04 -12.08 -1.43
N ALA A 24 -13.14 -13.05 -1.62
CA ALA A 24 -13.52 -14.45 -1.81
C ALA A 24 -14.17 -15.08 -0.57
N SER A 25 -13.76 -14.66 0.63
CA SER A 25 -14.31 -15.13 1.90
C SER A 25 -15.62 -14.44 2.30
N GLY A 26 -16.02 -13.36 1.63
CA GLY A 26 -17.18 -12.55 2.00
C GLY A 26 -17.03 -11.78 3.32
N SER A 27 -15.80 -11.66 3.86
CA SER A 27 -15.55 -10.99 5.14
C SER A 27 -15.36 -9.49 4.94
N ASN A 28 -16.40 -8.73 5.29
CA ASN A 28 -16.37 -7.26 5.24
C ASN A 28 -15.34 -6.67 6.22
N GLU A 29 -15.12 -7.29 7.37
CA GLU A 29 -14.19 -6.81 8.40
C GLU A 29 -12.74 -6.88 7.91
N LEU A 30 -12.35 -8.01 7.30
CA LEU A 30 -11.03 -8.18 6.68
C LEU A 30 -10.83 -7.21 5.51
N PHE A 31 -11.86 -7.02 4.69
CA PHE A 31 -11.82 -6.10 3.57
C PHE A 31 -11.61 -4.65 4.04
N LEU A 32 -12.33 -4.21 5.06
CA LEU A 32 -12.19 -2.88 5.67
C LEU A 32 -10.80 -2.69 6.31
N ALA A 33 -10.34 -3.67 7.09
CA ALA A 33 -9.04 -3.60 7.75
C ALA A 33 -7.91 -3.46 6.71
N LEU A 34 -7.92 -4.26 5.65
CA LEU A 34 -6.92 -4.22 4.59
C LEU A 34 -7.00 -2.94 3.75
N THR A 35 -8.21 -2.43 3.51
CA THR A 35 -8.41 -1.13 2.84
C THR A 35 -7.85 0.02 3.70
N TYR A 36 -7.99 -0.06 5.02
CA TYR A 36 -7.44 0.92 5.94
C TYR A 36 -5.91 0.91 5.93
N VAL A 37 -5.30 -0.28 5.95
CA VAL A 37 -3.85 -0.46 5.81
C VAL A 37 -3.34 0.08 4.47
N LEU A 38 -4.07 -0.17 3.38
CA LEU A 38 -3.74 0.37 2.05
C LEU A 38 -3.70 1.90 2.09
N ASN A 39 -4.74 2.54 2.63
CA ASN A 39 -4.80 4.01 2.75
C ASN A 39 -3.65 4.58 3.60
N LEU A 40 -3.33 3.94 4.72
CA LEU A 40 -2.18 4.34 5.55
C LEU A 40 -0.85 4.22 4.79
N SER A 41 -0.70 3.18 3.96
CA SER A 41 0.49 2.97 3.13
C SER A 41 0.61 3.92 1.93
N MET A 42 -0.47 4.60 1.53
CA MET A 42 -0.43 5.63 0.48
C MET A 42 0.30 6.90 0.94
N VAL A 43 0.25 7.25 2.22
CA VAL A 43 0.93 8.43 2.77
C VAL A 43 2.45 8.40 2.57
N PRO A 44 3.18 7.34 2.97
CA PRO A 44 4.62 7.26 2.73
C PRO A 44 4.95 7.17 1.23
N LEU A 45 4.08 6.57 0.41
CA LEU A 45 4.25 6.55 -1.04
C LEU A 45 4.15 7.97 -1.62
N ALA A 46 3.14 8.73 -1.25
CA ALA A 46 2.94 10.12 -1.66
C ALA A 46 4.12 11.00 -1.23
N TYR A 47 4.64 10.81 -0.01
CA TYR A 47 5.84 11.49 0.46
C TYR A 47 7.08 11.14 -0.39
N LEU A 48 7.28 9.87 -0.75
CA LEU A 48 8.37 9.45 -1.62
C LEU A 48 8.25 10.06 -3.02
N VAL A 49 7.05 10.11 -3.60
CA VAL A 49 6.78 10.72 -4.90
C VAL A 49 7.05 12.23 -4.85
N TYR A 50 6.53 12.93 -3.83
CA TYR A 50 6.78 14.36 -3.62
C TYR A 50 8.27 14.67 -3.51
N ARG A 51 9.01 13.92 -2.69
CA ARG A 51 10.45 14.08 -2.53
C ARG A 51 11.23 13.80 -3.82
N ARG A 52 10.72 12.89 -4.66
CA ARG A 52 11.32 12.57 -5.96
C ARG A 52 11.08 13.68 -6.97
N GLN A 53 9.89 14.30 -6.98
CA GLN A 53 9.59 15.47 -7.80
C GLN A 53 10.44 16.69 -7.38
N LEU A 54 10.60 16.92 -6.08
CA LEU A 54 11.42 18.01 -5.53
C LEU A 54 12.91 17.93 -5.88
N ARG A 55 13.43 16.75 -6.24
CA ARG A 55 14.81 16.57 -6.73
C ARG A 55 14.97 16.82 -8.23
N LEU A 56 13.88 16.95 -8.98
CA LEU A 56 13.87 17.09 -10.44
C LEU A 56 13.58 18.52 -10.91
N THR A 57 13.17 19.41 -10.00
CA THR A 57 13.08 20.87 -10.17
C THR A 57 14.27 21.56 -9.51
#